data_AF-I6U8Y9-F1
#
_entry.id   AF-I6U8Y9-F1
#
_cell.length_a   1.000
_cell.length_b   1.000
_cell.length_c   1.000
_cell.angle_alpha   90.00
_cell.angle_beta   90.00
_cell.angle_gamma   90.00
#
_symmetry.space_group_name_H-M   'P 1'
#
loop_
_entity.id
_entity.type
_entity.pdbx_description
1 polymer ?
#
loop_
_entity_poly.entity_id
_entity_poly.type
_entity_poly.pdbx_seq_one_letter_code
_entity_poly.pdbx_strand_id
1 'polypeptide(L)'
;MLSEKVKELQSLHRDFEDLIPRLLLEKDIKDICRSAYEIENKKIRILFDLLSESPKIGREFENLVKEMLRLESRMKGIIEDIIRNMEDPDVYIKTLANFNRNYDYLVTENLSSLLLYAEFSDLLQKEGGIPEPILNRIMKAEEVSEKIGVLVKFLSILYNKPSALFKVETSLRSLNQLGLRWVEIRHLERETGIKREELEEILEGLTLIGVVEKMNRGGESVYRIRNSGEDKGNI
;
A
#
# COMPACT_ATOMS: atom_id res chain seq x y z
N MET A 1 23.37 -1.20 -10.99
CA MET A 1 22.28 -1.65 -10.11
C MET A 1 21.02 -0.85 -10.42
N LEU A 2 19.82 -1.35 -10.10
CA LEU A 2 18.57 -0.73 -10.51
C LEU A 2 18.40 0.66 -9.85
N SER A 3 18.76 0.78 -8.58
CA SER A 3 18.74 2.05 -7.84
C SER A 3 19.71 3.09 -8.41
N GLU A 4 20.84 2.67 -8.99
CA GLU A 4 21.80 3.58 -9.64
C GLU A 4 21.18 4.22 -10.89
N LYS A 5 20.46 3.44 -11.70
CA LYS A 5 19.74 3.97 -12.89
C LYS A 5 18.67 4.99 -12.49
N VAL A 6 17.94 4.75 -11.40
CA VAL A 6 16.94 5.70 -10.91
C VAL A 6 17.60 6.97 -10.33
N LYS A 7 18.73 6.84 -9.62
CA LYS A 7 19.51 7.99 -9.14
C LYS A 7 20.08 8.83 -10.29
N GLU A 8 20.51 8.18 -11.37
CA GLU A 8 20.91 8.86 -12.61
C GLU A 8 19.75 9.65 -13.22
N LEU A 9 18.55 9.06 -13.31
CA LEU A 9 17.34 9.79 -13.74
C LEU A 9 17.02 11.01 -12.87
N GLN A 10 17.15 10.90 -11.54
CA GLN A 10 16.97 12.04 -10.64
C GLN A 10 18.01 13.14 -10.84
N SER A 11 19.25 12.79 -11.19
CA SER A 11 20.27 13.78 -11.55
C SER A 11 19.89 14.47 -12.85
N LEU A 12 19.58 13.70 -13.89
CA LEU A 12 19.19 14.22 -15.21
C LEU A 12 17.93 15.08 -15.14
N HIS A 13 16.96 14.74 -14.29
CA HIS A 13 15.77 15.56 -14.10
C HIS A 13 16.11 16.90 -13.43
N ARG A 14 16.98 16.91 -12.41
CA ARG A 14 17.47 18.17 -11.82
C ARG A 14 18.22 19.03 -12.84
N ASP A 15 19.15 18.42 -13.58
CA ASP A 15 19.88 19.11 -14.64
C ASP A 15 18.94 19.69 -15.71
N PHE A 16 17.84 18.99 -16.00
CA PHE A 16 16.80 19.46 -16.91
C PHE A 16 16.03 20.66 -16.35
N GLU A 17 15.54 20.57 -15.10
CA GLU A 17 14.79 21.65 -14.46
C GLU A 17 15.61 22.93 -14.34
N ASP A 18 16.93 22.82 -14.14
CA ASP A 18 17.85 23.97 -14.13
C ASP A 18 17.91 24.71 -15.49
N LEU A 19 17.55 24.04 -16.60
CA LEU A 19 17.46 24.68 -17.92
C LEU A 19 16.15 25.42 -18.14
N ILE A 20 15.07 25.08 -17.40
CA ILE A 20 13.74 25.62 -17.64
C ILE A 20 13.68 27.14 -17.44
N PRO A 21 14.20 27.72 -16.34
CA PRO A 21 14.23 29.18 -16.18
C PRO A 21 15.00 29.87 -17.32
N ARG A 22 16.06 29.25 -17.83
CA ARG A 22 16.89 29.80 -18.91
C ARG A 22 16.15 29.82 -20.24
N LEU A 23 15.40 28.75 -20.55
CA LEU A 23 14.52 28.70 -21.72
C LEU A 23 13.43 29.79 -21.70
N LEU A 24 13.04 30.26 -20.52
CA LEU A 24 11.99 31.28 -20.35
C LEU A 24 12.51 32.72 -20.42
N LEU A 25 13.81 32.94 -20.17
CA LEU A 25 14.38 34.26 -19.94
C LEU A 25 15.43 34.68 -20.97
N GLU A 26 16.15 33.72 -21.56
CA GLU A 26 17.23 34.01 -22.51
C GLU A 26 16.69 34.23 -23.93
N LYS A 27 17.32 35.13 -24.70
CA LYS A 27 16.95 35.40 -26.11
C LYS A 27 17.57 34.41 -27.09
N ASP A 28 18.72 33.84 -26.75
CA ASP A 28 19.39 32.82 -27.55
C ASP A 28 19.26 31.46 -26.84
N ILE A 29 18.19 30.75 -27.18
CA ILE A 29 17.81 29.49 -26.53
C ILE A 29 18.35 28.27 -27.25
N LYS A 30 19.09 28.43 -28.36
CA LYS A 30 19.42 27.33 -29.26
C LYS A 30 20.22 26.22 -28.59
N ASP A 31 21.27 26.60 -27.86
CA ASP A 31 22.14 25.64 -27.17
C ASP A 31 21.48 25.07 -25.90
N ILE A 32 20.57 25.84 -25.29
CA ILE A 32 19.77 25.39 -24.15
C ILE A 32 18.77 24.31 -24.59
N CYS A 33 18.05 24.54 -25.69
CA CYS A 33 17.13 23.55 -26.27
C CYS A 33 17.85 22.28 -26.70
N ARG A 34 19.06 22.39 -27.27
CA ARG A 34 19.89 21.21 -27.60
C ARG A 34 20.26 20.43 -26.35
N SER A 35 20.71 21.11 -25.30
CA SER A 35 21.06 20.47 -24.02
C SER A 35 19.84 19.78 -23.40
N ALA A 36 18.69 20.46 -23.39
CA ALA A 36 17.43 19.91 -22.89
C ALA A 36 17.01 18.66 -23.70
N TYR A 37 17.14 18.71 -25.03
CA TYR A 37 16.85 17.58 -25.91
C TYR A 37 17.75 16.37 -25.66
N GLU A 38 19.05 16.59 -25.44
CA GLU A 38 19.99 15.53 -25.10
C GLU A 38 19.68 14.89 -23.75
N ILE A 39 19.34 15.69 -22.74
CA ILE A 39 18.92 15.19 -21.43
C ILE A 39 17.67 14.32 -21.54
N GLU A 40 16.64 14.79 -22.26
CA GLU A 40 15.41 14.02 -22.47
C GLU A 40 15.66 12.68 -23.17
N ASN A 41 16.52 12.65 -24.19
CA ASN A 41 16.88 11.39 -24.83
C ASN A 41 17.61 10.42 -23.88
N LYS A 42 18.47 10.93 -23.01
CA LYS A 42 19.14 10.10 -21.98
C LYS A 42 18.13 9.54 -20.98
N LYS A 43 17.21 10.38 -20.47
CA LYS A 43 16.14 9.94 -19.56
C LYS A 43 15.30 8.83 -20.19
N ILE A 44 14.82 9.04 -21.42
CA ILE A 44 14.00 8.07 -22.16
C ILE A 44 14.74 6.75 -22.36
N ARG A 45 16.04 6.80 -22.68
CA ARG A 45 16.86 5.59 -22.82
C ARG A 45 16.93 4.79 -21.51
N ILE A 46 17.21 5.45 -20.39
CA ILE A 46 17.26 4.78 -19.08
C ILE A 46 15.88 4.20 -18.74
N LEU A 47 14.80 4.92 -19.04
CA LEU A 47 13.43 4.43 -18.81
C LEU A 47 13.10 3.20 -19.66
N PHE A 48 13.57 3.10 -20.91
CA PHE A 48 13.42 1.88 -21.70
C PHE A 48 14.19 0.70 -21.11
N ASP A 49 15.40 0.95 -20.60
CA ASP A 49 16.16 -0.07 -19.90
C ASP A 49 15.41 -0.54 -18.64
N LEU A 50 14.87 0.39 -17.83
CA LEU A 50 14.04 0.08 -16.66
C LEU A 50 12.76 -0.68 -17.02
N LEU A 51 12.12 -0.34 -18.14
CA LEU A 51 10.91 -1.02 -18.62
C LEU A 51 11.18 -2.48 -18.97
N SER A 52 12.38 -2.79 -19.49
CA SER A 52 12.77 -4.18 -19.79
C SER A 52 12.95 -5.03 -18.52
N GLU A 53 13.31 -4.39 -17.40
CA GLU A 53 13.52 -5.01 -16.11
C GLU A 53 12.24 -5.01 -15.24
N SER A 54 11.29 -4.12 -15.53
CA SER A 54 10.10 -3.87 -14.69
C SER A 54 9.21 -5.08 -14.41
N PRO A 55 8.99 -6.05 -15.34
CA PRO A 55 8.14 -7.21 -15.06
C PRO A 55 8.68 -8.10 -13.93
N LYS A 56 9.98 -8.04 -13.65
CA LYS A 56 10.62 -8.83 -12.58
C LYS A 56 10.44 -8.20 -11.19
N ILE A 57 10.12 -6.91 -11.13
CA ILE A 57 10.01 -6.15 -9.89
C ILE A 57 8.56 -6.10 -9.43
N GLY A 58 7.64 -5.83 -10.37
CA GLY A 58 6.21 -5.82 -10.09
C GLY A 58 5.43 -4.91 -11.02
N ARG A 59 4.11 -5.13 -11.07
CA ARG A 59 3.19 -4.40 -11.94
C ARG A 59 3.12 -2.91 -11.63
N GLU A 60 3.25 -2.54 -10.36
CA GLU A 60 3.23 -1.13 -9.93
C GLU A 60 4.48 -0.40 -10.41
N PHE A 61 5.66 -1.01 -10.29
CA PHE A 61 6.90 -0.48 -10.84
C PHE A 61 6.82 -0.30 -12.37
N GLU A 62 6.29 -1.30 -13.09
CA GLU A 62 6.06 -1.21 -14.53
C GLU A 62 5.13 -0.05 -14.90
N ASN A 63 4.03 0.15 -14.15
CA ASN A 63 3.10 1.25 -14.38
C ASN A 63 3.78 2.62 -14.17
N LEU A 64 4.61 2.75 -13.13
CA LEU A 64 5.38 3.97 -12.87
C LEU A 64 6.36 4.28 -14.01
N VAL A 65 7.09 3.26 -14.51
CA VAL A 65 8.00 3.44 -15.66
C VAL A 65 7.24 3.85 -16.92
N LYS A 66 6.05 3.27 -17.17
CA LYS A 66 5.20 3.65 -18.32
C LYS A 66 4.68 5.07 -18.23
N GLU A 67 4.25 5.52 -17.05
CA GLU A 67 3.79 6.90 -16.87
C GLU A 67 4.96 7.87 -17.05
N MET A 68 6.14 7.56 -16.49
CA MET A 68 7.37 8.31 -16.74
C MET A 68 7.70 8.41 -18.23
N LEU A 69 7.69 7.30 -18.98
CA LEU A 69 7.91 7.32 -20.43
C LEU A 69 6.91 8.22 -21.16
N ARG A 70 5.65 8.24 -20.72
CA ARG A 70 4.62 9.12 -21.29
C ARG A 70 4.92 10.59 -21.03
N LEU A 71 5.33 10.93 -19.81
CA LEU A 71 5.69 12.28 -19.41
C LEU A 71 6.93 12.79 -20.15
N GLU A 72 8.03 12.03 -20.15
CA GLU A 72 9.28 12.40 -20.83
C GLU A 72 9.09 12.50 -22.35
N SER A 73 8.35 11.57 -22.96
CA SER A 73 8.07 11.65 -24.40
C SER A 73 7.28 12.92 -24.77
N ARG A 74 6.36 13.34 -23.91
CA ARG A 74 5.62 14.59 -24.11
C ARG A 74 6.51 15.81 -23.91
N MET A 75 7.36 15.82 -22.89
CA MET A 75 8.32 16.90 -22.66
C MET A 75 9.29 17.04 -23.84
N LYS A 76 9.87 15.93 -24.28
CA LYS A 76 10.72 15.88 -25.49
C LYS A 76 10.01 16.45 -26.71
N GLY A 77 8.75 16.07 -26.95
CA GLY A 77 7.96 16.59 -28.07
C GLY A 77 7.82 18.12 -28.04
N ILE A 78 7.56 18.69 -26.87
CA ILE A 78 7.50 20.15 -26.69
C ILE A 78 8.84 20.81 -27.02
N ILE A 79 9.96 20.22 -26.59
CA ILE A 79 11.31 20.73 -26.92
C ILE A 79 11.59 20.63 -28.42
N GLU A 80 11.20 19.53 -29.07
CA GLU A 80 11.33 19.39 -30.53
C GLU A 80 10.54 20.48 -31.25
N ASP A 81 9.34 20.81 -30.77
CA ASP A 81 8.53 21.87 -31.35
C ASP A 81 9.17 23.25 -31.16
N ILE A 82 9.81 23.53 -30.02
CA ILE A 82 10.61 24.76 -29.83
C ILE A 82 11.76 24.80 -30.83
N ILE A 83 12.51 23.69 -30.98
CA ILE A 83 13.65 23.61 -31.91
C ILE A 83 13.22 23.83 -33.37
N ARG A 84 12.07 23.28 -33.76
CA ARG A 84 11.52 23.44 -35.13
C ARG A 84 11.06 24.87 -35.43
N ASN A 85 10.70 25.63 -34.40
CA ASN A 85 10.14 26.98 -34.52
C ASN A 85 11.06 28.04 -33.89
N MET A 86 12.38 27.86 -34.01
CA MET A 86 13.39 28.75 -33.42
C MET A 86 13.32 30.21 -33.88
N GLU A 87 12.69 30.49 -35.02
CA GLU A 87 12.50 31.87 -35.52
C GLU A 87 11.41 32.63 -34.74
N ASP A 88 10.42 31.91 -34.18
CA ASP A 88 9.34 32.44 -33.34
C ASP A 88 8.90 31.39 -32.29
N PRO A 89 9.69 31.16 -31.24
CA PRO A 89 9.48 30.05 -30.30
C PRO A 89 8.46 30.36 -29.20
N ASP A 90 7.96 31.59 -29.10
CA ASP A 90 7.22 32.12 -27.94
C ASP A 90 6.00 31.28 -27.55
N VAL A 91 5.24 30.79 -28.53
CA VAL A 91 4.05 29.95 -28.29
C VAL A 91 4.44 28.59 -27.68
N TYR A 92 5.54 28.02 -28.13
CA TYR A 92 6.04 26.72 -27.68
C TYR A 92 6.74 26.82 -26.32
N ILE A 93 7.44 27.92 -26.06
CA ILE A 93 8.00 28.24 -24.74
C ILE A 93 6.88 28.40 -23.69
N LYS A 94 5.78 29.09 -24.03
CA LYS A 94 4.60 29.16 -23.16
C LYS A 94 3.98 27.78 -22.92
N THR A 95 3.96 26.93 -23.93
CA THR A 95 3.47 25.55 -23.81
C THR A 95 4.34 24.73 -22.87
N LEU A 96 5.67 24.85 -23.00
CA LEU A 96 6.64 24.26 -22.07
C LEU A 96 6.40 24.74 -20.64
N ALA A 97 6.29 26.04 -20.41
CA ALA A 97 6.04 26.59 -19.08
C ALA A 97 4.75 26.04 -18.45
N ASN A 98 3.67 25.96 -19.24
CA ASN A 98 2.39 25.45 -18.77
C ASN A 98 2.43 23.97 -18.44
N PHE A 99 3.15 23.17 -19.25
CA PHE A 99 3.34 21.76 -18.99
C PHE A 99 4.23 21.52 -17.76
N ASN A 100 5.31 22.32 -17.61
CA ASN A 100 6.29 22.16 -16.54
C ASN A 100 5.67 22.30 -15.14
N ARG A 101 4.65 23.14 -14.98
CA ARG A 101 3.94 23.39 -13.71
C ARG A 101 3.49 22.12 -12.99
N ASN A 102 3.11 21.09 -13.73
CA ASN A 102 2.69 19.81 -13.17
C ASN A 102 3.72 18.71 -13.42
N TYR A 103 4.50 18.82 -14.49
CA TYR A 103 5.49 17.81 -14.88
C TYR A 103 6.54 17.58 -13.80
N ASP A 104 7.17 18.63 -13.26
CA ASP A 104 8.23 18.50 -12.24
C ASP A 104 7.72 17.73 -11.01
N TYR A 105 6.56 18.13 -10.48
CA TYR A 105 5.93 17.46 -9.35
C TYR A 105 5.67 15.97 -9.66
N LEU A 106 5.05 15.65 -10.80
CA LEU A 106 4.70 14.28 -11.17
C LEU A 106 5.94 13.41 -11.40
N VAL A 107 6.97 13.96 -12.05
CA VAL A 107 8.23 13.25 -12.29
C VAL A 107 8.98 13.02 -10.99
N THR A 108 9.06 14.02 -10.12
CA THR A 108 9.69 13.90 -8.81
C THR A 108 8.99 12.86 -7.92
N GLU A 109 7.66 12.84 -7.90
CA GLU A 109 6.87 11.84 -7.16
C GLU A 109 7.11 10.42 -7.71
N ASN A 110 7.07 10.26 -9.03
CA ASN A 110 7.31 8.99 -9.70
C ASN A 110 8.75 8.49 -9.49
N LEU A 111 9.75 9.36 -9.61
CA LEU A 111 11.16 9.01 -9.38
C LEU A 111 11.43 8.60 -7.94
N SER A 112 10.80 9.27 -6.97
CA SER A 112 10.89 8.90 -5.56
C SER A 112 10.30 7.51 -5.30
N SER A 113 9.16 7.22 -5.91
CA SER A 113 8.51 5.91 -5.82
C SER A 113 9.34 4.81 -6.50
N LEU A 114 9.82 5.07 -7.73
CA LEU A 114 10.71 4.16 -8.45
C LEU A 114 11.99 3.88 -7.67
N LEU A 115 12.54 4.88 -6.98
CA LEU A 115 13.75 4.70 -6.19
C LEU A 115 13.50 3.75 -5.01
N LEU A 116 12.39 3.92 -4.30
CA LEU A 116 12.01 3.04 -3.19
C LEU A 116 11.87 1.58 -3.64
N TYR A 117 11.17 1.35 -4.76
CA TYR A 117 11.05 0.02 -5.35
C TYR A 117 12.41 -0.53 -5.81
N ALA A 118 13.26 0.32 -6.39
CA ALA A 118 14.55 -0.10 -6.88
C ALA A 118 15.53 -0.46 -5.77
N GLU A 119 15.57 0.32 -4.69
CA GLU A 119 16.36 0.03 -3.49
C GLU A 119 15.86 -1.24 -2.80
N PHE A 120 14.54 -1.44 -2.73
CA PHE A 120 13.96 -2.68 -2.22
C PHE A 120 14.33 -3.89 -3.08
N SER A 121 14.25 -3.78 -4.41
CA SER A 121 14.63 -4.86 -5.33
C SER A 121 16.12 -5.18 -5.26
N ASP A 122 16.99 -4.17 -5.23
CA ASP A 122 18.44 -4.34 -5.07
C ASP A 122 18.77 -5.01 -3.73
N LEU A 123 18.02 -4.69 -2.66
CA LEU A 123 18.19 -5.31 -1.34
C LEU A 123 17.79 -6.79 -1.36
N LEU A 124 16.65 -7.14 -1.95
CA LEU A 124 16.24 -8.54 -2.13
C LEU A 124 17.25 -9.36 -2.94
N GLN A 125 17.82 -8.76 -3.99
CA GLN A 125 18.84 -9.42 -4.82
C GLN A 125 20.16 -9.62 -4.08
N LYS A 126 20.55 -8.69 -3.19
CA LYS A 126 21.78 -8.78 -2.38
C LYS A 126 21.65 -9.73 -1.19
N GLU A 127 20.52 -9.71 -0.49
CA GLU A 127 20.32 -10.49 0.74
C GLU A 127 19.70 -11.87 0.49
N GLY A 128 19.28 -12.17 -0.75
CA GLY A 128 18.76 -13.49 -1.12
C GLY A 128 17.38 -13.82 -0.54
N GLY A 129 16.67 -12.82 0.02
CA GLY A 129 15.37 -13.00 0.66
C GLY A 129 14.78 -11.68 1.18
N ILE A 130 13.53 -11.73 1.63
CA ILE A 130 12.86 -10.58 2.25
C ILE A 130 13.44 -10.37 3.66
N PRO A 131 13.91 -9.16 4.00
CA PRO A 131 14.39 -8.88 5.35
C PRO A 131 13.34 -9.21 6.39
N GLU A 132 13.75 -9.88 7.47
CA GLU A 132 12.88 -10.32 8.56
C GLU A 132 11.95 -9.21 9.12
N PRO A 133 12.37 -7.93 9.25
CA PRO A 133 11.46 -6.86 9.69
C PRO A 133 10.31 -6.59 8.72
N ILE A 134 10.52 -6.79 7.41
CA ILE A 134 9.52 -6.59 6.36
C ILE A 134 8.60 -7.80 6.31
N LEU A 135 9.15 -9.02 6.39
CA LEU A 135 8.37 -10.24 6.52
C LEU A 135 7.42 -10.17 7.73
N ASN A 136 7.93 -9.71 8.88
CA ASN A 136 7.14 -9.52 10.09
C ASN A 136 6.02 -8.47 9.92
N ARG A 137 6.23 -7.44 9.10
CA ARG A 137 5.18 -6.45 8.77
C ARG A 137 4.11 -7.03 7.84
N ILE A 138 4.52 -7.82 6.84
CA ILE A 138 3.60 -8.51 5.94
C ILE A 138 2.74 -9.51 6.72
N MET A 139 3.35 -10.34 7.56
CA MET A 139 2.62 -11.29 8.42
C MET A 139 1.62 -10.59 9.35
N LYS A 140 2.00 -9.43 9.93
CA LYS A 140 1.08 -8.63 10.74
C LYS A 140 -0.07 -8.05 9.92
N ALA A 141 0.17 -7.65 8.67
CA ALA A 141 -0.88 -7.15 7.78
C ALA A 141 -1.86 -8.25 7.38
N GLU A 142 -1.37 -9.46 7.12
CA GLU A 142 -2.20 -10.65 6.88
C GLU A 142 -3.05 -10.98 8.10
N GLU A 143 -2.46 -11.01 9.30
CA GLU A 143 -3.19 -11.24 10.56
C GLU A 143 -4.30 -10.19 10.76
N VAL A 144 -4.05 -8.92 10.43
CA VAL A 144 -5.07 -7.86 10.48
C VAL A 144 -6.17 -8.11 9.45
N SER A 145 -5.83 -8.52 8.24
CA SER A 145 -6.80 -8.83 7.18
C SER A 145 -7.73 -9.98 7.60
N GLU A 146 -7.18 -11.06 8.17
CA GLU A 146 -7.96 -12.18 8.69
C GLU A 146 -8.92 -11.73 9.79
N LYS A 147 -8.43 -10.93 10.75
CA LYS A 147 -9.28 -10.37 11.83
C LYS A 147 -10.42 -9.50 11.29
N ILE A 148 -10.16 -8.69 10.26
CA ILE A 148 -11.21 -7.90 9.60
C ILE A 148 -12.24 -8.83 8.94
N GLY A 149 -11.79 -9.89 8.27
CA GLY A 149 -12.69 -10.89 7.68
C GLY A 149 -13.64 -11.52 8.71
N VAL A 150 -13.13 -11.88 9.88
CA VAL A 150 -13.95 -12.40 10.99
C VAL A 150 -14.93 -11.33 11.50
N LEU A 151 -14.50 -10.08 11.65
CA LEU A 151 -15.39 -8.98 12.07
C LEU A 151 -16.51 -8.71 11.07
N VAL A 152 -16.22 -8.76 9.77
CA VAL A 152 -17.24 -8.59 8.71
C VAL A 152 -18.29 -9.70 8.79
N LYS A 153 -17.86 -10.96 8.94
CA LYS A 153 -18.77 -12.09 9.15
C LYS A 153 -19.59 -11.92 10.44
N PHE A 154 -18.95 -11.53 11.53
CA PHE A 154 -19.62 -11.31 12.80
C PHE A 154 -20.67 -10.19 12.72
N LEU A 155 -20.36 -9.07 12.05
CA LEU A 155 -21.33 -8.01 11.78
C LEU A 155 -22.52 -8.54 10.96
N SER A 156 -22.27 -9.35 9.94
CA SER A 156 -23.34 -9.99 9.16
C SER A 156 -24.25 -10.85 10.04
N ILE A 157 -23.70 -11.63 10.98
CA ILE A 157 -24.48 -12.42 11.94
C ILE A 157 -25.29 -11.51 12.87
N LEU A 158 -24.69 -10.43 13.36
CA LEU A 158 -25.34 -9.48 14.25
C LEU A 158 -26.57 -8.82 13.60
N TYR A 159 -26.50 -8.51 12.30
CA TYR A 159 -27.63 -7.98 11.55
C TYR A 159 -28.68 -9.04 11.17
N ASN A 160 -28.24 -10.21 10.70
CA ASN A 160 -29.13 -11.21 10.11
C ASN A 160 -29.74 -12.18 11.13
N LYS A 161 -29.02 -12.46 12.23
CA LYS A 161 -29.40 -13.43 13.27
C LYS A 161 -29.08 -12.93 14.68
N PRO A 162 -29.56 -11.74 15.10
CA PRO A 162 -29.26 -11.17 16.41
C PRO A 162 -29.71 -12.07 17.58
N SER A 163 -30.78 -12.86 17.39
CA SER A 163 -31.27 -13.81 18.39
C SER A 163 -30.30 -14.97 18.66
N ALA A 164 -29.53 -15.40 17.65
CA ALA A 164 -28.51 -16.42 17.82
C ALA A 164 -27.37 -15.89 18.69
N LEU A 165 -26.87 -14.69 18.39
CA LEU A 165 -25.85 -14.01 19.18
C LEU A 165 -26.27 -13.84 20.64
N PHE A 166 -27.48 -13.33 20.86
CA PHE A 166 -28.01 -13.11 22.22
C PHE A 166 -28.16 -14.42 23.00
N LYS A 167 -28.59 -15.51 22.36
CA LYS A 167 -28.65 -16.84 22.97
C LYS A 167 -27.26 -17.32 23.41
N VAL A 168 -26.25 -17.18 22.54
CA VAL A 168 -24.87 -17.60 22.87
C VAL A 168 -24.33 -16.82 24.07
N GLU A 169 -24.46 -15.49 24.07
CA GLU A 169 -23.99 -14.66 25.18
C GLU A 169 -24.72 -15.01 26.50
N THR A 170 -26.04 -15.16 26.43
CA THR A 170 -26.87 -15.46 27.62
C THR A 170 -26.55 -16.86 28.17
N SER A 171 -26.39 -17.87 27.31
CA SER A 171 -26.00 -19.21 27.71
C SER A 171 -24.59 -19.24 28.31
N LEU A 172 -23.62 -18.52 27.72
CA LEU A 172 -22.29 -18.35 28.31
C LEU A 172 -22.37 -17.75 29.72
N ARG A 173 -23.18 -16.69 29.91
CA ARG A 173 -23.35 -16.03 31.20
C ARG A 173 -23.98 -16.96 32.23
N SER A 174 -25.02 -17.70 31.83
CA SER A 174 -25.71 -18.68 32.68
C SER A 174 -24.75 -19.78 33.13
N LEU A 175 -23.99 -20.37 32.20
CA LEU A 175 -23.02 -21.42 32.52
C LEU A 175 -21.89 -20.89 33.43
N ASN A 176 -21.40 -19.67 33.19
CA ASN A 176 -20.43 -19.03 34.08
C ASN A 176 -21.01 -18.81 35.49
N GLN A 177 -22.28 -18.39 35.63
CA GLN A 177 -22.97 -18.23 36.91
C GLN A 177 -23.19 -19.57 37.65
N LEU A 178 -23.39 -20.66 36.92
CA LEU A 178 -23.47 -22.03 37.47
C LEU A 178 -22.10 -22.58 37.91
N GLY A 179 -21.02 -21.80 37.79
CA GLY A 179 -19.69 -22.14 38.26
C GLY A 179 -18.73 -22.67 37.19
N LEU A 180 -19.19 -22.85 35.94
CA LEU A 180 -18.32 -23.23 34.83
C LEU A 180 -17.55 -22.00 34.34
N ARG A 181 -16.38 -21.73 34.94
CA ARG A 181 -15.56 -20.55 34.58
C ARG A 181 -15.12 -20.54 33.11
N TRP A 182 -14.80 -21.69 32.54
CA TRP A 182 -14.41 -21.83 31.13
C TRP A 182 -15.34 -22.83 30.46
N VAL A 183 -16.01 -22.39 29.41
CA VAL A 183 -17.09 -23.12 28.74
C VAL A 183 -16.60 -23.63 27.40
N GLU A 184 -16.65 -24.94 27.18
CA GLU A 184 -16.38 -25.54 25.87
C GLU A 184 -17.59 -25.39 24.95
N ILE A 185 -17.34 -25.33 23.64
CA ILE A 185 -18.39 -25.15 22.60
C ILE A 185 -19.50 -26.19 22.71
N ARG A 186 -19.17 -27.45 23.06
CA ARG A 186 -20.15 -28.54 23.23
C ARG A 186 -21.22 -28.25 24.29
N HIS A 187 -20.92 -27.43 25.30
CA HIS A 187 -21.91 -27.00 26.27
C HIS A 187 -22.87 -25.97 25.66
N LEU A 188 -22.33 -25.02 24.90
CA LEU A 188 -23.13 -24.00 24.22
C LEU A 188 -24.01 -24.60 23.11
N GLU A 189 -23.52 -25.60 22.39
CA GLU A 189 -24.31 -26.34 21.40
C GLU A 189 -25.53 -27.00 22.03
N ARG A 190 -25.37 -27.63 23.20
CA ARG A 190 -26.49 -28.23 23.95
C ARG A 190 -27.48 -27.19 24.47
N GLU A 191 -26.99 -26.07 25.00
CA GLU A 191 -27.83 -25.02 25.60
C GLU A 191 -28.58 -24.18 24.54
N THR A 192 -27.93 -23.89 23.41
CA THR A 192 -28.45 -22.97 22.41
C THR A 192 -29.14 -23.66 21.23
N GLY A 193 -28.80 -24.93 20.97
CA GLY A 193 -29.21 -25.67 19.77
C GLY A 193 -28.58 -25.17 18.48
N ILE A 194 -27.60 -24.25 18.55
CA ILE A 194 -26.88 -23.70 17.39
C ILE A 194 -25.76 -24.68 17.02
N LYS A 195 -25.58 -24.89 15.71
CA LYS A 195 -24.51 -25.77 15.20
C LYS A 195 -23.14 -25.26 15.62
N ARG A 196 -22.24 -26.19 15.92
CA ARG A 196 -20.84 -25.90 16.27
C ARG A 196 -20.14 -24.87 15.37
N GLU A 197 -20.25 -25.00 14.05
CA GLU A 197 -19.60 -24.07 13.09
C GLU A 197 -20.08 -22.62 13.28
N GLU A 198 -21.39 -22.43 13.47
CA GLU A 198 -21.98 -21.11 13.69
C GLU A 198 -21.65 -20.57 15.09
N LEU A 199 -21.53 -21.44 16.10
CA LEU A 199 -21.03 -21.06 17.42
C LEU A 199 -19.58 -20.58 17.38
N GLU A 200 -18.72 -21.28 16.63
CA GLU A 200 -17.31 -20.89 16.47
C GLU A 200 -17.21 -19.50 15.83
N GLU A 201 -17.95 -19.21 14.75
CA GLU A 201 -17.96 -17.88 14.14
C GLU A 201 -18.44 -16.79 15.11
N ILE A 202 -19.50 -17.05 15.88
CA ILE A 202 -20.02 -16.12 16.88
C ILE A 202 -18.99 -15.88 17.99
N LEU A 203 -18.38 -16.93 18.52
CA LEU A 203 -17.44 -16.86 19.64
C LEU A 203 -16.11 -16.21 19.24
N GLU A 204 -15.62 -16.45 18.03
CA GLU A 204 -14.47 -15.73 17.47
C GLU A 204 -14.77 -14.23 17.35
N GLY A 205 -15.93 -13.86 16.81
CA GLY A 205 -16.34 -12.47 16.72
C GLY A 205 -16.47 -11.80 18.09
N LEU A 206 -17.13 -12.45 19.05
CA LEU A 206 -17.23 -11.99 20.44
C LEU A 206 -15.86 -11.86 21.12
N THR A 207 -14.91 -12.73 20.77
CA THR A 207 -13.52 -12.66 21.27
C THR A 207 -12.80 -11.45 20.70
N LEU A 208 -12.93 -11.19 19.39
CA LEU A 208 -12.30 -10.05 18.73
C LEU A 208 -12.80 -8.70 19.26
N ILE A 209 -14.09 -8.58 19.55
CA ILE A 209 -14.66 -7.35 20.15
C ILE A 209 -14.46 -7.27 21.67
N GLY A 210 -13.82 -8.28 22.28
CA GLY A 210 -13.44 -8.29 23.69
C GLY A 210 -14.59 -8.55 24.67
N VAL A 211 -15.70 -9.15 24.22
CA VAL A 211 -16.81 -9.57 25.11
C VAL A 211 -16.49 -10.90 25.79
N VAL A 212 -15.78 -11.78 25.08
CA VAL A 212 -15.42 -13.12 25.53
C VAL A 212 -13.90 -13.29 25.47
N GLU A 213 -13.36 -14.09 26.38
CA GLU A 213 -11.98 -14.58 26.35
C GLU A 213 -11.96 -16.01 25.83
N LYS A 214 -10.98 -16.30 24.98
CA LYS A 214 -10.71 -17.63 24.44
C LYS A 214 -9.39 -18.17 25.00
N MET A 215 -9.39 -19.43 25.40
CA MET A 215 -8.19 -20.18 25.79
C MET A 215 -8.23 -21.57 25.15
N ASN A 216 -7.08 -22.14 24.82
CA ASN A 216 -7.01 -23.54 24.35
C ASN A 216 -6.67 -24.47 25.53
N ARG A 217 -7.48 -25.51 25.73
CA ARG A 217 -7.30 -26.51 26.80
C ARG A 217 -7.55 -27.91 26.24
N GLY A 218 -6.50 -28.74 26.28
CA GLY A 218 -6.61 -30.15 25.83
C GLY A 218 -6.96 -30.32 24.35
N GLY A 219 -6.60 -29.37 23.49
CA GLY A 219 -6.92 -29.39 22.06
C GLY A 219 -8.28 -28.80 21.69
N GLU A 220 -9.09 -28.39 22.66
CA GLU A 220 -10.35 -27.67 22.43
C GLU A 220 -10.25 -26.21 22.89
N SER A 221 -10.96 -25.32 22.20
CA SER A 221 -11.11 -23.93 22.62
C SER A 221 -12.22 -23.80 23.67
N VAL A 222 -11.91 -23.11 24.76
CA VAL A 222 -12.82 -22.80 25.85
C VAL A 222 -12.98 -21.29 25.98
N TYR A 223 -14.19 -20.88 26.38
CA TYR A 223 -14.64 -19.50 26.32
C TYR A 223 -15.18 -19.03 27.67
N ARG A 224 -14.97 -17.75 28.00
CA ARG A 224 -15.49 -17.13 29.22
C ARG A 224 -15.89 -15.69 28.95
N ILE A 225 -16.98 -15.21 29.54
CA ILE A 225 -17.32 -13.78 29.45
C ILE A 225 -16.25 -12.94 30.18
N ARG A 226 -15.77 -11.86 29.56
CA ARG A 226 -14.99 -10.87 30.30
C ARG A 226 -15.88 -10.23 31.35
N ASN A 227 -15.53 -10.39 32.63
CA ASN A 227 -16.25 -9.81 33.76
C ASN A 227 -16.47 -8.31 33.53
N SER A 228 -17.65 -7.91 33.06
CA SER A 228 -18.03 -6.52 32.85
C SER A 228 -18.43 -5.81 34.17
N GLY A 229 -17.90 -6.23 35.32
CA GLY A 229 -18.34 -5.73 36.62
C GLY A 229 -17.60 -6.14 37.90
N GLU A 230 -16.35 -6.61 37.88
CA GLU A 230 -15.58 -6.89 39.13
C GLU A 230 -14.32 -6.05 39.32
N ASP A 231 -14.14 -4.94 38.58
CA ASP A 231 -13.20 -3.85 38.95
C ASP A 231 -13.88 -2.82 39.87
N LYS A 232 -14.46 -3.32 40.96
CA LYS A 232 -14.81 -2.51 42.14
C LYS A 232 -14.30 -3.20 43.39
N GLY A 233 -12.99 -3.12 43.59
CA GLY A 233 -12.38 -3.54 44.85
C GLY A 233 -10.93 -3.96 44.69
N ASN A 234 -10.03 -2.96 44.59
CA ASN A 234 -8.77 -2.88 45.34
C ASN A 234 -7.94 -1.71 44.78
N ILE A 235 -8.22 -0.52 45.30
CA ILE A 235 -7.18 0.48 45.60
C ILE A 235 -6.68 0.14 46.99
#